data_AF-A0A533SED1-F1
#
_entry.id   AF-A0A533SED1-F1
#
_cell.length_a   1.000
_cell.length_b   1.000
_cell.length_c   1.000
_cell.angle_alpha   90.00
_cell.angle_beta   90.00
_cell.angle_gamma   90.00
#
_symmetry.space_group_name_H-M   'P 1'
#
loop_
_entity.id
_entity.type
_entity.pdbx_description
1 polymer ?
#
loop_
_entity_poly.entity_id
_entity_poly.type
_entity_poly.pdbx_seq_one_letter_code
_entity_poly.pdbx_strand_id
1 'polypeptide(L)'
;MAREGGGYLLRYIGNDCELLYRFDPSQGLSGIGASIGGEPIGQLLFGGGVKFAGEGNEGELILSELRDGVIVVTYANGVAYQMRLWQKSLVIDVSYDNTDLSARGEATELSFGEIRGAQEPRTIYVPFITYGGSNPVVLMGVAGGGQHYFASIWLDWYRSGGSEPYAYPNGELTSTGVRINGGVRYNPKTDGKRNDLFERVFVTVSPTFEEVLPVIPNPVGFNARLAIDKLWQESWGPEDYGREIERSRTLRAYGIAELIQCNHEITWRDGGESFTLRTRAAPGKGGDEALQKHLAHQKSMGWYAGLYT
;
A
#
# COMPACT_ATOMS: atom_id res chain seq x y z
N MET A 1 -14.11 -18.39 -14.21
CA MET A 1 -14.80 -17.08 -14.33
C MET A 1 -15.78 -17.17 -15.47
N ALA A 2 -16.98 -16.61 -15.34
CA ALA A 2 -18.01 -16.69 -16.36
C ALA A 2 -18.80 -15.37 -16.44
N ARG A 3 -19.37 -15.07 -17.61
CA ARG A 3 -20.33 -13.98 -17.82
C ARG A 3 -21.73 -14.54 -17.67
N GLU A 4 -22.58 -13.91 -16.87
CA GLU A 4 -23.95 -14.35 -16.61
C GLU A 4 -24.88 -13.14 -16.40
N GLY A 5 -25.99 -13.07 -17.13
CA GLY A 5 -27.04 -12.07 -16.89
C GLY A 5 -26.59 -10.60 -16.95
N GLY A 6 -25.55 -10.28 -17.74
CA GLY A 6 -24.98 -8.92 -17.82
C GLY A 6 -23.85 -8.64 -16.80
N GLY A 7 -23.64 -9.54 -15.84
CA GLY A 7 -22.55 -9.47 -14.86
C GLY A 7 -21.52 -10.60 -15.01
N TYR A 8 -20.65 -10.71 -14.01
CA TYR A 8 -19.57 -11.68 -13.94
C TYR A 8 -19.62 -12.49 -12.66
N LEU A 9 -19.22 -13.75 -12.78
CA LEU A 9 -19.04 -14.68 -11.69
C LEU A 9 -17.57 -15.12 -11.58
N LEU A 10 -16.98 -14.92 -10.41
CA LEU A 10 -15.63 -15.38 -10.07
C LEU A 10 -15.76 -16.40 -8.94
N ARG A 11 -15.40 -17.65 -9.21
CA ARG A 11 -15.57 -18.77 -8.27
C ARG A 11 -14.22 -19.31 -7.84
N TYR A 12 -14.05 -19.45 -6.54
CA TYR A 12 -12.99 -20.23 -5.89
C TYR A 12 -13.61 -21.52 -5.35
N ILE A 13 -12.94 -22.65 -5.57
CA ILE A 13 -13.29 -23.96 -5.01
C ILE A 13 -12.04 -24.48 -4.31
N GLY A 14 -12.07 -24.53 -2.99
CA GLY A 14 -11.04 -25.11 -2.15
C GLY A 14 -11.58 -26.31 -1.37
N ASN A 15 -10.70 -26.97 -0.62
CA ASN A 15 -11.10 -28.05 0.29
C ASN A 15 -11.85 -27.52 1.53
N ASP A 16 -11.76 -26.22 1.78
CA ASP A 16 -12.24 -25.55 2.99
C ASP A 16 -13.54 -24.76 2.75
N CYS A 17 -13.69 -24.15 1.57
CA CYS A 17 -14.91 -23.47 1.18
C CYS A 17 -15.08 -23.38 -0.34
N GLU A 18 -16.33 -23.13 -0.73
CA GLU A 18 -16.66 -22.60 -2.04
C GLU A 18 -17.02 -21.12 -1.87
N LEU A 19 -16.38 -20.25 -2.65
CA LEU A 19 -16.58 -18.81 -2.60
C LEU A 19 -16.95 -18.32 -4.00
N LEU A 20 -18.00 -17.51 -4.08
CA LEU A 20 -18.47 -16.90 -5.32
C LEU A 20 -18.55 -15.39 -5.14
N TYR A 21 -17.81 -14.66 -5.96
CA TYR A 21 -18.02 -13.24 -6.18
C TYR A 21 -18.93 -13.04 -7.39
N ARG A 22 -19.91 -12.17 -7.24
CA ARG A 22 -20.69 -11.62 -8.35
C ARG A 22 -20.32 -10.15 -8.54
N PHE A 23 -20.18 -9.73 -9.78
CA PHE A 23 -19.94 -8.34 -10.13
C PHE A 23 -20.89 -7.89 -11.25
N ASP A 24 -21.75 -6.92 -10.94
CA ASP A 24 -22.56 -6.19 -11.91
C ASP A 24 -21.87 -4.85 -12.27
N PRO A 25 -21.28 -4.72 -13.48
CA PRO A 25 -20.56 -3.52 -13.87
C PRO A 25 -21.45 -2.28 -14.02
N SER A 26 -22.77 -2.46 -14.20
CA SER A 26 -23.71 -1.33 -14.32
C SER A 26 -23.90 -0.58 -13.00
N GLN A 27 -23.53 -1.21 -11.87
CA GLN A 27 -23.63 -0.63 -10.53
C GLN A 27 -22.27 -0.19 -9.97
N GLY A 28 -21.21 -0.19 -10.79
CA GLY A 28 -19.87 0.14 -10.29
C GLY A 28 -19.39 -0.83 -9.21
N LEU A 29 -18.57 -0.36 -8.27
CA LEU A 29 -18.15 -1.22 -7.15
C LEU A 29 -19.31 -1.67 -6.25
N SER A 30 -20.45 -0.95 -6.26
CA SER A 30 -21.65 -1.37 -5.53
C SER A 30 -22.27 -2.67 -6.06
N GLY A 31 -21.95 -3.03 -7.30
CA GLY A 31 -22.37 -4.28 -7.94
C GLY A 31 -21.61 -5.52 -7.47
N ILE A 32 -20.67 -5.38 -6.52
CA ILE A 32 -19.89 -6.49 -5.98
C ILE A 32 -20.62 -7.10 -4.78
N GLY A 33 -20.98 -8.37 -4.92
CA GLY A 33 -21.49 -9.20 -3.85
C GLY A 33 -20.76 -10.54 -3.75
N ALA A 34 -20.95 -11.24 -2.63
CA ALA A 34 -20.35 -12.54 -2.41
C ALA A 34 -21.29 -13.55 -1.73
N SER A 35 -21.01 -14.83 -1.95
CA SER A 35 -21.56 -15.96 -1.20
C SER A 35 -20.47 -16.96 -0.83
N ILE A 36 -20.64 -17.61 0.31
CA ILE A 36 -19.75 -18.66 0.82
C ILE A 36 -20.58 -19.92 1.11
N GLY A 37 -20.13 -21.08 0.63
CA GLY A 37 -20.88 -22.33 0.76
C GLY A 37 -22.26 -22.30 0.07
N GLY A 38 -22.43 -21.44 -0.93
CA GLY A 38 -23.72 -21.20 -1.60
C GLY A 38 -24.60 -20.16 -0.92
N GLU A 39 -24.27 -19.72 0.30
CA GLU A 39 -25.07 -18.80 1.10
C GLU A 39 -24.62 -17.34 0.89
N PRO A 40 -25.53 -16.40 0.58
CA PRO A 40 -25.19 -15.01 0.34
C PRO A 40 -24.70 -14.34 1.63
N ILE A 41 -23.59 -13.60 1.54
CA ILE A 41 -23.05 -12.82 2.66
C ILE A 41 -23.24 -11.31 2.50
N GLY A 42 -23.67 -10.86 1.31
CA GLY A 42 -24.07 -9.49 1.06
C GLY A 42 -23.31 -8.78 -0.07
N GLN A 43 -23.50 -7.45 -0.15
CA GLN A 43 -22.75 -6.54 -1.01
C GLN A 43 -21.50 -6.07 -0.25
N LEU A 44 -20.34 -6.02 -0.92
CA LEU A 44 -19.07 -5.80 -0.24
C LEU A 44 -18.58 -4.36 -0.29
N LEU A 45 -18.93 -3.60 -1.33
CA LEU A 45 -18.42 -2.23 -1.57
C LEU A 45 -19.56 -1.25 -1.91
N PHE A 46 -20.71 -1.39 -1.25
CA PHE A 46 -21.87 -0.57 -1.56
C PHE A 46 -21.58 0.92 -1.33
N GLY A 47 -21.88 1.76 -2.32
CA GLY A 47 -21.62 3.20 -2.28
C GLY A 47 -20.15 3.59 -2.41
N GLY A 48 -19.25 2.60 -2.55
CA GLY A 48 -17.84 2.80 -2.84
C GLY A 48 -17.60 3.35 -4.24
N GLY A 49 -16.34 3.35 -4.65
CA GLY A 49 -15.91 3.82 -5.97
C GLY A 49 -15.10 5.10 -5.95
N VAL A 50 -14.66 5.51 -7.13
CA VAL A 50 -13.92 6.75 -7.35
C VAL A 50 -14.86 7.95 -7.17
N LYS A 51 -14.41 8.95 -6.41
CA LYS A 51 -15.07 10.24 -6.22
C LYS A 51 -14.28 11.35 -6.92
N PHE A 52 -14.99 12.35 -7.40
CA PHE A 52 -14.46 13.52 -8.09
C PHE A 52 -14.86 14.80 -7.35
N ALA A 53 -14.20 15.92 -7.64
CA ALA A 53 -14.54 17.21 -7.03
C ALA A 53 -15.92 17.76 -7.47
N GLY A 54 -16.42 17.34 -8.64
CA GLY A 54 -17.80 17.56 -9.05
C GLY A 54 -18.71 16.44 -8.57
N GLU A 55 -19.97 16.75 -8.24
CA GLU A 55 -20.94 15.76 -7.76
C GLU A 55 -21.12 14.63 -8.79
N GLY A 56 -20.54 13.46 -8.50
CA GLY A 56 -20.63 12.31 -9.38
C GLY A 56 -19.91 11.07 -8.85
N ASN A 57 -20.56 9.91 -9.02
CA ASN A 57 -19.96 8.58 -8.87
C ASN A 57 -19.23 8.19 -10.17
N GLU A 58 -18.95 6.91 -10.36
CA GLU A 58 -18.09 6.30 -11.38
C GLU A 58 -18.53 6.51 -12.85
N GLY A 59 -19.50 7.36 -13.17
CA GLY A 59 -19.90 7.65 -14.56
C GLY A 59 -20.70 6.53 -15.23
N GLU A 60 -21.09 6.72 -16.49
CA GLU A 60 -21.82 5.70 -17.27
C GLU A 60 -20.88 4.58 -17.74
N LEU A 61 -21.34 3.33 -17.67
CA LEU A 61 -20.59 2.16 -18.16
C LEU A 61 -20.44 2.21 -19.69
N ILE A 62 -19.20 2.22 -20.19
CA ILE A 62 -18.89 2.23 -21.64
C ILE A 62 -18.40 0.88 -22.13
N LEU A 63 -17.52 0.24 -21.37
CA LEU A 63 -16.89 -1.03 -21.73
C LEU A 63 -17.10 -2.04 -20.62
N SER A 64 -17.45 -3.27 -21.00
CA SER A 64 -17.42 -4.41 -20.09
C SER A 64 -17.09 -5.68 -20.86
N GLU A 65 -15.91 -6.22 -20.59
CA GLU A 65 -15.44 -7.45 -21.22
C GLU A 65 -14.67 -8.36 -20.26
N LEU A 66 -14.58 -9.64 -20.63
CA LEU A 66 -13.71 -10.61 -19.98
C LEU A 66 -12.59 -10.97 -20.97
N ARG A 67 -11.35 -10.61 -20.63
CA ARG A 67 -10.17 -10.86 -21.45
C ARG A 67 -9.12 -11.60 -20.64
N ASP A 68 -8.71 -12.77 -21.12
CA ASP A 68 -7.62 -13.56 -20.53
C ASP A 68 -7.75 -13.80 -19.01
N GLY A 69 -8.99 -14.00 -18.54
CA GLY A 69 -9.29 -14.22 -17.12
C GLY A 69 -9.34 -12.95 -16.26
N VAL A 70 -9.32 -11.77 -16.88
CA VAL A 70 -9.45 -10.47 -16.24
C VAL A 70 -10.71 -9.77 -16.77
N ILE A 71 -11.56 -9.31 -15.86
CA ILE A 71 -12.71 -8.46 -16.20
C ILE A 71 -12.18 -7.05 -16.39
N VAL A 72 -12.43 -6.45 -17.55
CA VAL A 72 -12.04 -5.08 -17.86
C VAL A 72 -13.31 -4.26 -18.02
N VAL A 73 -13.41 -3.19 -17.24
CA VAL A 73 -14.54 -2.27 -17.25
C VAL A 73 -14.04 -0.85 -17.35
N THR A 74 -14.66 -0.05 -18.22
CA THR A 74 -14.36 1.38 -18.36
C THR A 74 -15.64 2.18 -18.31
N TYR A 75 -15.60 3.33 -17.65
CA TYR A 75 -16.70 4.28 -17.52
C TYR A 75 -16.42 5.59 -18.26
N ALA A 76 -17.48 6.37 -18.50
CA ALA A 76 -17.44 7.59 -19.31
C ALA A 76 -16.56 8.72 -18.77
N ASN A 77 -16.29 8.71 -17.47
CA ASN A 77 -15.35 9.64 -16.82
C ASN A 77 -13.89 9.14 -16.89
N GLY A 78 -13.62 8.08 -17.63
CA GLY A 78 -12.29 7.48 -17.80
C GLY A 78 -11.87 6.53 -16.68
N VAL A 79 -12.68 6.30 -15.64
CA VAL A 79 -12.36 5.29 -14.62
C VAL A 79 -12.36 3.91 -15.25
N ALA A 80 -11.32 3.13 -14.96
CA ALA A 80 -11.19 1.75 -15.40
C ALA A 80 -10.93 0.81 -14.22
N TYR A 81 -11.62 -0.33 -14.24
CA TYR A 81 -11.42 -1.44 -13.33
C TYR A 81 -10.91 -2.67 -14.07
N GLN A 82 -9.84 -3.26 -13.56
CA GLN A 82 -9.42 -4.60 -13.95
C GLN A 82 -9.56 -5.53 -12.75
N MET A 83 -10.46 -6.51 -12.86
CA MET A 83 -10.78 -7.41 -11.76
C MET A 83 -10.40 -8.84 -12.08
N ARG A 84 -9.82 -9.53 -11.11
CA ARG A 84 -9.48 -10.95 -11.24
C ARG A 84 -9.54 -11.64 -9.88
N LEU A 85 -9.66 -12.95 -9.92
CA LEU A 85 -9.59 -13.77 -8.72
C LEU A 85 -8.15 -14.22 -8.47
N TRP A 86 -7.67 -14.03 -7.24
CA TRP A 86 -6.41 -14.60 -6.78
C TRP A 86 -6.66 -15.37 -5.49
N GLN A 87 -6.72 -16.71 -5.59
CA GLN A 87 -7.20 -17.57 -4.51
C GLN A 87 -8.60 -17.10 -4.06
N LYS A 88 -8.75 -16.69 -2.79
CA LYS A 88 -10.00 -16.18 -2.21
C LYS A 88 -10.19 -14.67 -2.35
N SER A 89 -9.21 -13.94 -2.87
CA SER A 89 -9.29 -12.49 -3.01
C SER A 89 -9.81 -12.09 -4.38
N LEU A 90 -10.83 -11.25 -4.42
CA LEU A 90 -11.14 -10.43 -5.57
C LEU A 90 -10.14 -9.27 -5.60
N VAL A 91 -9.23 -9.29 -6.58
CA VAL A 91 -8.23 -8.25 -6.80
C VAL A 91 -8.81 -7.24 -7.79
N ILE A 92 -8.83 -5.97 -7.39
CA ILE A 92 -9.38 -4.85 -8.17
C ILE A 92 -8.27 -3.86 -8.41
N ASP A 93 -7.81 -3.74 -9.66
CA ASP A 93 -6.93 -2.68 -10.09
C ASP A 93 -7.79 -1.48 -10.56
N VAL A 94 -7.52 -0.30 -10.03
CA VAL A 94 -8.22 0.96 -10.34
C VAL A 94 -7.26 1.93 -11.00
N SER A 95 -7.60 2.42 -12.18
CA SER A 95 -6.80 3.40 -12.92
C SER A 95 -7.67 4.27 -13.81
N TYR A 96 -7.07 5.26 -14.47
CA TYR A 96 -7.68 5.86 -15.65
C TYR A 96 -7.44 5.00 -16.89
N ASP A 97 -8.40 4.96 -17.82
CA ASP A 97 -8.17 4.46 -19.16
C ASP A 97 -7.18 5.39 -19.89
N ASN A 98 -6.29 4.81 -20.67
CA ASN A 98 -5.17 5.53 -21.31
C ASN A 98 -5.60 6.39 -22.51
N THR A 99 -6.90 6.47 -22.79
CA THR A 99 -7.46 7.09 -23.99
C THR A 99 -7.79 8.58 -23.82
N ASP A 100 -8.10 9.03 -22.60
CA ASP A 100 -8.38 10.43 -22.30
C ASP A 100 -7.45 10.97 -21.19
N LEU A 101 -6.47 11.79 -21.59
CA LEU A 101 -5.53 12.43 -20.65
C LEU A 101 -6.17 13.57 -19.85
N SER A 102 -7.33 14.08 -20.25
CA SER A 102 -7.97 15.25 -19.62
C SER A 102 -8.65 14.91 -18.29
N ALA A 103 -9.05 13.64 -18.09
CA ALA A 103 -9.65 13.16 -16.85
C ALA A 103 -8.61 12.85 -15.75
N ARG A 104 -7.31 12.88 -16.08
CA ARG A 104 -6.23 12.50 -15.16
C ARG A 104 -6.03 13.52 -14.04
N GLY A 105 -5.84 13.01 -12.82
CA GLY A 105 -5.63 13.84 -11.63
C GLY A 105 -6.88 14.55 -11.09
N GLU A 106 -8.07 14.18 -11.55
CA GLU A 106 -9.35 14.75 -11.10
C GLU A 106 -9.98 14.00 -9.91
N ALA A 107 -9.61 12.72 -9.73
CA ALA A 107 -10.11 11.90 -8.63
C ALA A 107 -9.67 12.48 -7.28
N THR A 108 -10.60 12.58 -6.34
CA THR A 108 -10.35 13.08 -4.98
C THR A 108 -10.27 11.95 -3.96
N GLU A 109 -10.93 10.81 -4.24
CA GLU A 109 -10.99 9.67 -3.34
C GLU A 109 -11.27 8.37 -4.11
N LEU A 110 -10.70 7.26 -3.66
CA LEU A 110 -11.24 5.92 -3.90
C LEU A 110 -11.87 5.43 -2.58
N SER A 111 -13.19 5.33 -2.54
CA SER A 111 -13.94 4.89 -1.36
C SER A 111 -14.22 3.39 -1.43
N PHE A 112 -14.05 2.66 -0.32
CA PHE A 112 -14.43 1.25 -0.24
C PHE A 112 -15.91 1.06 0.10
N GLY A 113 -16.60 2.12 0.52
CA GLY A 113 -18.03 2.07 0.79
C GLY A 113 -18.39 1.23 2.02
N GLU A 114 -19.48 0.47 1.91
CA GLU A 114 -20.13 -0.23 3.00
C GLU A 114 -20.43 -1.68 2.63
N ILE A 115 -20.22 -2.59 3.58
CA ILE A 115 -20.69 -3.98 3.46
C ILE A 115 -22.13 -4.04 3.93
N ARG A 116 -23.05 -4.47 3.07
CA ARG A 116 -24.50 -4.56 3.35
C ARG A 116 -25.00 -5.99 3.31
N GLY A 117 -25.95 -6.32 4.19
CA GLY A 117 -26.57 -7.66 4.25
C GLY A 117 -25.85 -8.68 5.14
N ALA A 118 -24.72 -8.30 5.75
CA ALA A 118 -24.01 -9.14 6.71
C ALA A 118 -24.88 -9.44 7.94
N GLN A 119 -24.98 -10.71 8.32
CA GLN A 119 -25.71 -11.14 9.53
C GLN A 119 -24.77 -11.14 10.74
N GLU A 120 -25.27 -10.68 11.88
CA GLU A 120 -24.54 -10.56 13.15
C GLU A 120 -23.13 -9.94 13.01
N PRO A 121 -22.98 -8.80 12.33
CA PRO A 121 -21.66 -8.29 11.99
C PRO A 121 -20.90 -7.83 13.23
N ARG A 122 -19.62 -8.20 13.29
CA ARG A 122 -18.67 -7.71 14.29
C ARG A 122 -17.38 -7.28 13.62
N THR A 123 -16.69 -6.30 14.19
CA THR A 123 -15.39 -5.85 13.71
C THR A 123 -14.29 -6.38 14.61
N ILE A 124 -13.21 -6.84 14.00
CA ILE A 124 -12.02 -7.34 14.68
C ILE A 124 -10.87 -6.36 14.40
N TYR A 125 -10.31 -5.83 15.47
CA TYR A 125 -9.17 -4.91 15.43
C TYR A 125 -7.89 -5.60 14.95
N VAL A 126 -7.13 -4.94 14.06
CA VAL A 126 -5.83 -5.43 13.58
C VAL A 126 -4.71 -4.55 14.17
N PRO A 127 -4.00 -5.00 15.23
CA PRO A 127 -3.12 -4.14 16.03
C PRO A 127 -1.85 -3.66 15.34
N PHE A 128 -1.39 -4.38 14.32
CA PHE A 128 -0.08 -4.14 13.69
C PHE A 128 -0.16 -3.29 12.41
N ILE A 129 -1.34 -2.77 12.05
CA ILE A 129 -1.55 -1.92 10.87
C ILE A 129 -2.25 -0.66 11.30
N THR A 130 -1.78 0.49 10.82
CA THR A 130 -2.40 1.80 11.07
C THR A 130 -2.47 2.61 9.78
N TYR A 131 -3.57 3.34 9.59
CA TYR A 131 -3.69 4.39 8.58
C TYR A 131 -3.48 5.78 9.22
N GLY A 132 -2.59 5.85 10.21
CA GLY A 132 -2.28 7.05 10.98
C GLY A 132 -3.33 7.29 12.06
N GLY A 133 -4.47 7.89 11.69
CA GLY A 133 -5.52 8.32 12.61
C GLY A 133 -6.42 7.19 13.13
N SER A 134 -6.44 6.04 12.46
CA SER A 134 -7.23 4.87 12.84
C SER A 134 -6.59 3.59 12.33
N ASN A 135 -6.85 2.48 13.01
CA ASN A 135 -6.48 1.16 12.53
C ASN A 135 -7.62 0.58 11.68
N PRO A 136 -7.30 -0.09 10.57
CA PRO A 136 -8.28 -0.87 9.85
C PRO A 136 -8.75 -2.09 10.65
N VAL A 137 -9.89 -2.64 10.24
CA VAL A 137 -10.56 -3.78 10.89
C VAL A 137 -10.92 -4.86 9.87
N VAL A 138 -11.18 -6.05 10.38
CA VAL A 138 -11.75 -7.18 9.64
C VAL A 138 -13.21 -7.33 10.06
N LEU A 139 -14.12 -7.55 9.11
CA LEU A 139 -15.49 -7.96 9.41
C LEU A 139 -15.51 -9.45 9.75
N MET A 140 -16.24 -9.81 10.79
CA MET A 140 -16.74 -11.16 11.04
C MET A 140 -18.26 -11.13 10.89
N GLY A 141 -18.82 -12.11 10.18
CA GLY A 141 -20.26 -12.29 10.04
C GLY A 141 -20.65 -13.76 10.08
N VAL A 142 -21.95 -14.00 9.95
CA VAL A 142 -22.54 -15.34 9.87
C VAL A 142 -23.23 -15.49 8.51
N ALA A 143 -22.89 -16.53 7.76
CA ALA A 143 -23.58 -16.93 6.55
C ALA A 143 -24.78 -17.85 6.88
N GLY A 144 -25.61 -18.17 5.88
CA GLY A 144 -26.66 -19.17 6.03
C GLY A 144 -26.13 -20.49 6.59
N GLY A 145 -26.97 -21.20 7.35
CA GLY A 145 -26.56 -22.44 8.02
C GLY A 145 -25.61 -22.25 9.23
N GLY A 146 -25.33 -21.01 9.65
CA GLY A 146 -24.56 -20.72 10.86
C GLY A 146 -23.04 -20.72 10.69
N GLN A 147 -22.55 -20.78 9.45
CA GLN A 147 -21.11 -20.72 9.17
C GLN A 147 -20.56 -19.31 9.40
N HIS A 148 -19.55 -19.17 10.23
CA HIS A 148 -18.81 -17.91 10.36
C HIS A 148 -17.95 -17.64 9.13
N TYR A 149 -17.85 -16.37 8.75
CA TYR A 149 -16.90 -15.90 7.75
C TYR A 149 -16.23 -14.61 8.21
N PHE A 150 -15.07 -14.35 7.63
CA PHE A 150 -14.33 -13.10 7.76
C PHE A 150 -14.24 -12.43 6.40
N ALA A 151 -14.30 -11.09 6.40
CA ALA A 151 -14.12 -10.30 5.20
C ALA A 151 -13.19 -9.11 5.47
N SER A 152 -12.33 -8.82 4.49
CA SER A 152 -11.38 -7.71 4.54
C SER A 152 -11.30 -6.97 3.21
N ILE A 153 -10.94 -5.69 3.31
CA ILE A 153 -10.70 -4.80 2.16
C ILE A 153 -9.35 -4.12 2.40
N TRP A 154 -8.31 -4.55 1.68
CA TRP A 154 -6.95 -4.06 1.85
C TRP A 154 -6.46 -3.29 0.63
N LEU A 155 -5.73 -2.20 0.87
CA LEU A 155 -4.95 -1.50 -0.13
C LEU A 155 -3.64 -2.26 -0.41
N ASP A 156 -3.19 -2.28 -1.66
CA ASP A 156 -1.81 -2.66 -2.01
C ASP A 156 -0.85 -1.49 -1.74
N TRP A 157 -0.06 -1.57 -0.67
CA TRP A 157 0.94 -0.55 -0.34
C TRP A 157 2.05 -0.39 -1.39
N TYR A 158 2.22 -1.37 -2.29
CA TYR A 158 3.19 -1.28 -3.39
C TYR A 158 2.58 -0.76 -4.69
N ARG A 159 1.25 -0.56 -4.72
CA ARG A 159 0.52 -0.05 -5.88
C ARG A 159 -0.57 0.92 -5.45
N SER A 160 -0.14 2.15 -5.18
CA SER A 160 -1.02 3.27 -4.86
C SER A 160 -0.47 4.57 -5.46
N GLY A 161 -1.36 5.40 -6.01
CA GLY A 161 -1.11 6.81 -6.34
C GLY A 161 -1.62 7.77 -5.26
N GLY A 162 -2.30 7.26 -4.24
CA GLY A 162 -2.92 8.02 -3.16
C GLY A 162 -1.96 8.88 -2.34
N SER A 163 -2.51 9.93 -1.74
CA SER A 163 -1.80 10.77 -0.77
C SER A 163 -1.84 10.21 0.64
N GLU A 164 -2.99 9.65 1.03
CA GLU A 164 -3.16 9.01 2.34
C GLU A 164 -4.27 7.95 2.28
N PRO A 165 -4.12 6.81 2.99
CA PRO A 165 -5.24 5.95 3.30
C PRO A 165 -6.06 6.56 4.44
N TYR A 166 -7.35 6.20 4.53
CA TYR A 166 -8.18 6.50 5.69
C TYR A 166 -9.02 5.29 6.08
N ALA A 167 -9.43 5.22 7.35
CA ALA A 167 -10.30 4.18 7.86
C ALA A 167 -11.32 4.72 8.88
N TYR A 168 -12.44 4.01 9.00
CA TYR A 168 -13.43 4.23 10.04
C TYR A 168 -12.92 3.61 11.35
N PRO A 169 -12.72 4.41 12.42
CA PRO A 169 -12.22 3.89 13.70
C PRO A 169 -13.07 2.74 14.22
N ASN A 170 -12.45 1.59 14.53
CA ASN A 170 -13.11 0.34 14.97
C ASN A 170 -14.16 -0.23 13.99
N GLY A 171 -14.20 0.28 12.75
CA GLY A 171 -15.33 0.11 11.83
C GLY A 171 -16.57 0.86 12.31
N GLU A 172 -17.44 1.21 11.37
CA GLU A 172 -18.66 1.97 11.63
C GLU A 172 -19.88 1.11 11.30
N LEU A 173 -20.68 0.77 12.31
CA LEU A 173 -22.01 0.19 12.08
C LEU A 173 -22.93 1.30 11.57
N THR A 174 -23.58 1.07 10.43
CA THR A 174 -24.60 1.96 9.88
C THR A 174 -25.99 1.36 10.09
N SER A 175 -27.05 2.07 9.67
CA SER A 175 -28.40 1.52 9.65
C SER A 175 -28.60 0.40 8.62
N THR A 176 -27.69 0.22 7.67
CA THR A 176 -27.84 -0.68 6.52
C THR A 176 -26.72 -1.71 6.38
N GLY A 177 -25.70 -1.67 7.23
CA GLY A 177 -24.48 -2.44 7.04
C GLY A 177 -23.33 -1.99 7.93
N VAL A 178 -22.10 -2.26 7.49
CA VAL A 178 -20.87 -1.95 8.22
C VAL A 178 -19.84 -1.38 7.26
N ARG A 179 -19.25 -0.24 7.61
CA ARG A 179 -18.06 0.27 6.92
C ARG A 179 -16.82 -0.31 7.60
N ILE A 180 -16.16 -1.23 6.90
CA ILE A 180 -14.82 -1.69 7.27
C ILE A 180 -13.83 -1.05 6.34
N ASN A 181 -12.82 -0.41 6.93
CA ASN A 181 -11.77 0.29 6.20
C ASN A 181 -12.37 1.43 5.33
N GLY A 182 -11.60 2.48 5.07
CA GLY A 182 -12.13 3.67 4.41
C GLY A 182 -11.88 3.60 2.93
N GLY A 183 -10.66 3.96 2.57
CA GLY A 183 -10.27 4.14 1.19
C GLY A 183 -8.97 4.93 1.11
N VAL A 184 -8.80 5.64 0.01
CA VAL A 184 -7.59 6.41 -0.30
C VAL A 184 -7.98 7.80 -0.76
N ARG A 185 -7.35 8.83 -0.20
CA ARG A 185 -7.55 10.22 -0.61
C ARG A 185 -6.43 10.69 -1.52
N TYR A 186 -6.80 11.57 -2.46
CA TYR A 186 -5.89 12.24 -3.36
C TYR A 186 -5.89 13.73 -3.03
N ASN A 187 -4.80 14.19 -2.43
CA ASN A 187 -4.56 15.58 -2.14
C ASN A 187 -3.80 16.24 -3.30
N PRO A 188 -4.07 17.53 -3.59
CA PRO A 188 -3.26 18.27 -4.55
C PRO A 188 -1.78 18.27 -4.14
N LYS A 189 -0.89 18.07 -5.13
CA LYS A 189 0.53 18.38 -5.01
C LYS A 189 0.71 19.90 -4.94
N THR A 190 1.96 20.33 -4.76
CA THR A 190 2.35 21.75 -4.74
C THR A 190 2.06 22.49 -6.05
N ASP A 191 1.92 21.79 -7.17
CA ASP A 191 1.50 22.34 -8.47
C ASP A 191 -0.04 22.44 -8.62
N GLY A 192 -0.80 22.08 -7.58
CA GLY A 192 -2.26 22.07 -7.56
C GLY A 192 -2.91 20.83 -8.19
N LYS A 193 -2.13 19.94 -8.84
CA LYS A 193 -2.64 18.72 -9.47
C LYS A 193 -2.59 17.53 -8.52
N ARG A 194 -3.49 16.56 -8.65
CA ARG A 194 -3.40 15.30 -7.90
C ARG A 194 -2.51 14.30 -8.64
N ASN A 195 -2.22 13.18 -7.98
CA ASN A 195 -1.70 12.00 -8.64
C ASN A 195 -2.81 11.30 -9.43
N ASP A 196 -2.42 10.55 -10.46
CA ASP A 196 -3.35 9.73 -11.22
C ASP A 196 -3.80 8.52 -10.38
N LEU A 197 -5.01 8.00 -10.69
CA LEU A 197 -5.50 6.75 -10.11
C LEU A 197 -4.55 5.61 -10.45
N PHE A 198 -4.03 4.95 -9.42
CA PHE A 198 -3.12 3.81 -9.56
C PHE A 198 -3.23 2.90 -8.34
N GLU A 199 -4.44 2.42 -8.05
CA GLU A 199 -4.69 1.60 -6.86
C GLU A 199 -4.81 0.13 -7.21
N ARG A 200 -4.43 -0.74 -6.26
CA ARG A 200 -4.92 -2.11 -6.18
C ARG A 200 -5.58 -2.33 -4.84
N VAL A 201 -6.76 -2.97 -4.88
CA VAL A 201 -7.54 -3.34 -3.70
C VAL A 201 -7.74 -4.85 -3.69
N PHE A 202 -7.61 -5.45 -2.51
CA PHE A 202 -7.90 -6.85 -2.27
C PHE A 202 -9.17 -6.95 -1.41
N VAL A 203 -10.23 -7.50 -1.98
CA VAL A 203 -11.46 -7.85 -1.25
C VAL A 203 -11.43 -9.35 -1.00
N THR A 204 -11.25 -9.77 0.26
CA THR A 204 -11.06 -11.18 0.61
C THR A 204 -12.17 -11.65 1.53
N VAL A 205 -12.70 -12.84 1.27
CA VAL A 205 -13.69 -13.52 2.12
C VAL A 205 -13.18 -14.92 2.41
N SER A 206 -13.24 -15.36 3.66
CA SER A 206 -12.76 -16.67 4.06
C SER A 206 -13.46 -17.18 5.34
N PRO A 207 -13.60 -18.51 5.55
CA PRO A 207 -13.98 -19.07 6.85
C PRO A 207 -12.84 -19.00 7.89
N THR A 208 -11.62 -18.62 7.49
CA THR A 208 -10.40 -18.60 8.31
C THR A 208 -9.86 -17.17 8.42
N PHE A 209 -9.68 -16.69 9.66
CA PHE A 209 -9.31 -15.30 9.93
C PHE A 209 -7.94 -14.92 9.38
N GLU A 210 -6.96 -15.82 9.50
CA GLU A 210 -5.58 -15.59 9.09
C GLU A 210 -5.45 -15.33 7.59
N GLU A 211 -6.36 -15.88 6.79
CA GLU A 211 -6.36 -15.71 5.33
C GLU A 211 -6.92 -14.36 4.87
N VAL A 212 -7.64 -13.65 5.74
CA VAL A 212 -8.12 -12.30 5.45
C VAL A 212 -7.18 -11.22 5.98
N LEU A 213 -6.09 -11.57 6.66
CA LEU A 213 -5.04 -10.62 7.05
C LEU A 213 -4.14 -10.29 5.86
N PRO A 214 -3.65 -9.05 5.74
CA PRO A 214 -2.73 -8.71 4.66
C PRO A 214 -1.35 -9.29 4.95
N VAL A 215 -0.70 -9.80 3.91
CA VAL A 215 0.71 -10.16 3.95
C VAL A 215 1.48 -9.02 3.30
N ILE A 216 2.19 -8.23 4.11
CA ILE A 216 3.14 -7.23 3.61
C ILE A 216 4.47 -7.95 3.43
N PRO A 217 4.93 -8.21 2.18
CA PRO A 217 6.20 -8.88 1.98
C PRO A 217 7.32 -8.05 2.60
N ASN A 218 8.14 -8.66 3.45
CA ASN A 218 9.38 -8.07 3.92
C ASN A 218 10.55 -8.77 3.21
N PRO A 219 10.79 -8.49 1.91
CA PRO A 219 11.87 -9.14 1.19
C PRO A 219 13.21 -8.78 1.83
N VAL A 220 14.13 -9.73 1.84
CA VAL A 220 15.49 -9.47 2.29
C VAL A 220 16.09 -8.37 1.41
N GLY A 221 16.52 -7.27 2.03
CA GLY A 221 17.14 -6.17 1.30
C GLY A 221 18.36 -6.64 0.50
N PHE A 222 18.58 -6.06 -0.69
CA PHE A 222 19.64 -6.47 -1.62
C PHE A 222 21.02 -6.60 -0.95
N ASN A 223 21.33 -5.69 -0.02
CA ASN A 223 22.61 -5.61 0.68
C ASN A 223 22.59 -6.20 2.09
N ALA A 224 21.50 -6.86 2.52
CA ALA A 224 21.37 -7.36 3.90
C ALA A 224 22.52 -8.30 4.29
N ARG A 225 23.00 -9.12 3.35
CA ARG A 225 24.14 -10.03 3.57
C ARG A 225 25.46 -9.30 3.89
N LEU A 226 25.61 -8.06 3.43
CA LEU A 226 26.80 -7.24 3.69
C LEU A 226 26.86 -6.76 5.15
N ALA A 227 25.75 -6.81 5.88
CA ALA A 227 25.65 -6.29 7.25
C ALA A 227 25.63 -7.39 8.34
N ILE A 228 25.54 -8.67 7.96
CA ILE A 228 25.31 -9.78 8.92
C ILE A 228 26.41 -9.90 9.97
N ASP A 229 27.66 -9.63 9.59
CA ASP A 229 28.85 -9.83 10.41
C ASP A 229 29.49 -8.53 10.88
N LYS A 230 28.81 -7.39 10.73
CA LYS A 230 29.41 -6.06 10.98
C LYS A 230 28.73 -5.34 12.13
N LEU A 231 29.54 -4.65 12.93
CA LEU A 231 29.05 -3.69 13.89
C LEU A 231 28.46 -2.49 13.14
N TRP A 232 27.27 -2.04 13.55
CA TRP A 232 26.72 -0.77 13.08
C TRP A 232 27.14 0.34 14.03
N GLN A 233 27.75 1.40 13.50
CA GLN A 233 28.04 2.60 14.26
C GLN A 233 27.43 3.82 13.58
N GLU A 234 26.50 4.45 14.28
CA GLU A 234 25.99 5.76 13.92
C GLU A 234 27.00 6.85 14.32
N SER A 235 27.14 7.87 13.49
CA SER A 235 27.83 9.11 13.83
C SER A 235 27.09 10.27 13.19
N TRP A 236 27.18 11.45 13.80
CA TRP A 236 26.63 12.66 13.21
C TRP A 236 27.26 13.03 11.85
N GLY A 237 28.38 12.39 11.49
CA GLY A 237 29.20 12.68 10.32
C GLY A 237 30.49 13.39 10.71
N PRO A 238 31.49 13.43 9.81
CA PRO A 238 32.80 13.99 10.11
C PRO A 238 32.72 15.52 10.23
N GLU A 239 32.90 16.03 11.44
CA GLU A 239 33.15 17.45 11.68
C GLU A 239 34.59 17.83 11.29
N ASP A 240 35.53 16.92 11.56
CA ASP A 240 36.95 17.02 11.22
C ASP A 240 37.42 15.67 10.67
N TYR A 241 37.72 15.62 9.37
CA TYR A 241 38.14 14.40 8.69
C TYR A 241 39.46 13.83 9.21
N GLY A 242 40.39 14.68 9.66
CA GLY A 242 41.66 14.22 10.20
C GLY A 242 41.47 13.45 11.50
N ARG A 243 40.67 14.02 12.42
CA ARG A 243 40.30 13.36 13.68
C ARG A 243 39.55 12.06 13.45
N GLU A 244 38.63 12.03 12.50
CA GLU A 244 37.87 10.82 12.18
C GLU A 244 38.74 9.71 11.56
N ILE A 245 39.75 10.07 10.77
CA ILE A 245 40.75 9.11 10.26
C ILE A 245 41.56 8.52 11.43
N GLU A 246 42.07 9.33 12.35
CA GLU A 246 42.83 8.82 13.51
C GLU A 246 41.96 7.95 14.44
N ARG A 247 40.70 8.36 14.64
CA ARG A 247 39.72 7.55 15.38
C ARG A 247 39.53 6.20 14.72
N SER A 248 39.35 6.17 13.41
CA SER A 248 39.15 4.92 12.66
C SER A 248 40.34 3.98 12.80
N ARG A 249 41.57 4.51 12.76
CA ARG A 249 42.79 3.72 13.02
C ARG A 249 42.84 3.16 14.44
N THR A 250 42.45 3.97 15.42
CA THR A 250 42.43 3.57 16.83
C THR A 250 41.44 2.42 17.06
N LEU A 251 40.22 2.54 16.53
CA LEU A 251 39.21 1.48 16.60
C LEU A 251 39.69 0.20 15.90
N ARG A 252 40.34 0.33 14.74
CA ARG A 252 40.95 -0.81 14.04
C ARG A 252 42.04 -1.48 14.88
N ALA A 253 42.88 -0.69 15.56
CA ALA A 253 43.91 -1.21 16.45
C ALA A 253 43.34 -1.93 17.68
N TYR A 254 42.15 -1.53 18.14
CA TYR A 254 41.39 -2.24 19.19
C TYR A 254 40.70 -3.51 18.70
N GLY A 255 40.89 -3.89 17.43
CA GLY A 255 40.34 -5.13 16.87
C GLY A 255 38.95 -4.97 16.25
N ILE A 256 38.43 -3.75 16.11
CA ILE A 256 37.17 -3.52 15.38
C ILE A 256 37.43 -3.68 13.89
N ALA A 257 37.29 -4.92 13.41
CA ALA A 257 37.61 -5.29 12.04
C ALA A 257 36.43 -5.13 11.07
N GLU A 258 35.23 -5.42 11.54
CA GLU A 258 34.00 -5.48 10.75
C GLU A 258 33.03 -4.39 11.20
N LEU A 259 33.02 -3.26 10.47
CA LEU A 259 32.22 -2.07 10.82
C LEU A 259 31.48 -1.52 9.60
N ILE A 260 30.26 -1.06 9.83
CA ILE A 260 29.54 -0.11 8.99
C ILE A 260 29.49 1.22 9.73
N GLN A 261 30.21 2.23 9.21
CA GLN A 261 30.18 3.59 9.74
C GLN A 261 29.13 4.41 9.00
N CYS A 262 28.07 4.81 9.69
CA CYS A 262 27.09 5.74 9.15
C CYS A 262 27.44 7.17 9.53
N ASN A 263 27.44 8.04 8.53
CA ASN A 263 27.76 9.46 8.66
C ASN A 263 26.49 10.26 8.35
N HIS A 264 25.96 10.94 9.37
CA HIS A 264 24.73 11.72 9.27
C HIS A 264 24.97 13.12 8.65
N GLU A 265 24.06 14.03 8.96
CA GLU A 265 23.94 15.41 8.50
C GLU A 265 25.23 16.26 8.48
N ILE A 266 26.17 16.08 9.43
CA ILE A 266 27.39 16.90 9.52
C ILE A 266 28.27 16.72 8.28
N THR A 267 28.13 15.60 7.56
CA THR A 267 28.77 15.36 6.27
C THR A 267 28.42 16.44 5.24
N TRP A 268 27.20 16.98 5.30
CA TRP A 268 26.61 17.78 4.23
C TRP A 268 26.46 19.27 4.56
N ARG A 269 26.64 19.65 5.82
CA ARG A 269 26.48 21.02 6.33
C ARG A 269 27.72 21.50 7.07
N ASP A 270 28.06 22.78 6.91
CA ASP A 270 29.09 23.46 7.69
C ASP A 270 28.54 23.97 9.04
N GLY A 271 27.26 24.34 9.09
CA GLY A 271 26.59 24.88 10.28
C GLY A 271 25.13 24.46 10.34
N GLY A 272 24.25 25.33 10.84
CA GLY A 272 22.82 25.04 11.09
C GLY A 272 21.91 24.96 9.85
N GLU A 273 22.46 24.98 8.64
CA GLU A 273 21.68 24.94 7.41
C GLU A 273 21.09 23.55 7.11
N SER A 274 20.08 23.51 6.23
CA SER A 274 19.43 22.26 5.79
C SER A 274 20.44 21.31 5.16
N PHE A 275 20.38 20.03 5.51
CA PHE A 275 21.28 18.96 5.07
C PHE A 275 20.60 17.88 4.21
N THR A 276 19.27 17.89 4.13
CA THR A 276 18.47 16.89 3.40
C THR A 276 18.57 17.11 1.89
N LEU A 277 18.63 16.02 1.11
CA LEU A 277 18.69 16.03 -0.36
C LEU A 277 19.90 16.79 -0.93
N ARG A 278 21.01 16.82 -0.19
CA ARG A 278 22.26 17.41 -0.69
C ARG A 278 23.04 16.40 -1.53
N THR A 279 23.59 16.91 -2.62
CA THR A 279 24.47 16.15 -3.53
C THR A 279 25.93 16.56 -3.40
N ARG A 280 26.25 17.51 -2.51
CA ARG A 280 27.58 18.06 -2.28
C ARG A 280 27.88 18.10 -0.79
N ALA A 281 29.02 17.56 -0.40
CA ALA A 281 29.52 17.57 0.96
C ALA A 281 29.86 19.00 1.41
N ALA A 282 29.95 19.18 2.73
CA ALA A 282 30.18 20.48 3.37
C ALA A 282 31.50 21.14 2.87
N PRO A 283 31.44 22.27 2.14
CA PRO A 283 32.63 22.87 1.52
C PRO A 283 33.62 23.41 2.56
N GLY A 284 33.14 23.95 3.69
CA GLY A 284 34.00 24.39 4.79
C GLY A 284 34.83 23.28 5.44
N LYS A 285 34.47 22.01 5.20
CA LYS A 285 35.20 20.81 5.66
C LYS A 285 36.08 20.19 4.57
N GLY A 286 36.26 20.87 3.44
CA GLY A 286 37.01 20.37 2.30
C GLY A 286 36.15 19.66 1.24
N GLY A 287 34.82 19.71 1.38
CA GLY A 287 33.88 19.27 0.35
C GLY A 287 34.02 17.80 -0.05
N ASP A 288 33.64 17.52 -1.30
CA ASP A 288 33.55 16.15 -1.82
C ASP A 288 34.90 15.43 -1.85
N GLU A 289 36.01 16.15 -2.10
CA GLU A 289 37.35 15.56 -2.11
C GLU A 289 37.74 15.01 -0.73
N ALA A 290 37.47 15.78 0.33
CA ALA A 290 37.73 15.36 1.69
C ALA A 290 36.86 14.16 2.10
N LEU A 291 35.58 14.19 1.72
CA LEU A 291 34.65 13.07 1.94
C LEU A 291 35.13 11.80 1.22
N GLN A 292 35.47 11.90 -0.07
CA GLN A 292 35.97 10.77 -0.87
C GLN A 292 37.22 10.15 -0.23
N LYS A 293 38.16 10.98 0.24
CA LYS A 293 39.36 10.51 0.93
C LYS A 293 39.03 9.76 2.22
N HIS A 294 38.09 10.28 3.01
CA HIS A 294 37.64 9.63 4.24
C HIS A 294 36.96 8.29 3.97
N LEU A 295 36.07 8.22 2.99
CA LEU A 295 35.40 6.98 2.59
C LEU A 295 36.39 5.95 2.03
N ALA A 296 37.38 6.40 1.25
CA ALA A 296 38.46 5.55 0.77
C ALA A 296 39.29 4.99 1.93
N HIS A 297 39.55 5.80 2.96
CA HIS A 297 40.24 5.34 4.16
C HIS A 297 39.44 4.25 4.89
N GLN A 298 38.13 4.46 5.13
CA GLN A 298 37.25 3.44 5.73
C GLN A 298 37.27 2.13 4.94
N LYS A 299 37.09 2.21 3.62
CA LYS A 299 37.17 1.05 2.73
C LYS A 299 38.52 0.34 2.78
N SER A 300 39.63 1.08 2.89
CA SER A 300 40.98 0.49 2.98
C SER A 300 41.18 -0.35 4.24
N MET A 301 40.38 -0.12 5.29
CA MET A 301 40.36 -0.95 6.49
C MET A 301 39.36 -2.12 6.38
N GLY A 302 38.68 -2.31 5.25
CA GLY A 302 37.63 -3.32 5.12
C GLY A 302 36.30 -2.93 5.76
N TRP A 303 36.14 -1.67 6.16
CA TRP A 303 34.87 -1.15 6.67
C TRP A 303 33.96 -0.70 5.54
N TYR A 304 32.65 -0.69 5.80
CA TYR A 304 31.67 -0.03 4.98
C TYR A 304 31.29 1.33 5.54
N ALA A 305 30.79 2.18 4.65
CA ALA A 305 30.37 3.53 4.98
C ALA A 305 28.95 3.77 4.46
N GLY A 306 28.06 4.18 5.35
CA GLY A 306 26.74 4.71 5.02
C GLY A 306 26.77 6.23 5.06
N LEU A 307 26.06 6.85 4.12
CA LEU A 307 25.86 8.30 4.09
C LEU A 307 24.36 8.58 4.20
N TYR A 308 23.98 9.45 5.13
CA TYR A 308 22.62 9.93 5.24
C TYR A 308 22.36 11.02 4.19
N THR A 309 21.64 10.74 3.12
CA THR A 309 21.35 11.73 2.05
C THR A 309 19.91 12.23 2.09
#